data_AF-A0A960ZUV7-F1
#
_entry.id   AF-A0A960ZUV7-F1
#
_cell.length_a   1.000
_cell.length_b   1.000
_cell.length_c   1.000
_cell.angle_alpha   90.00
_cell.angle_beta   90.00
_cell.angle_gamma   90.00
#
_symmetry.space_group_name_H-M   'P 1'
#
loop_
_entity.id
_entity.type
_entity.pdbx_description
1 polymer ?
#
loop_
_entity_poly.entity_id
_entity_poly.type
_entity_poly.pdbx_seq_one_letter_code
_entity_poly.pdbx_strand_id
1 'polypeptide(L)'
;MKRLVLLLSVVSVFSVVSLHAADRVALVIGNEAYQHARRLNTAVDDAKAVGQSLTALGFDVVPLLNAGVEDLLESFATLADRARGAEAVVVYYAGHGIESGGVNYLIPVDAELEREVQLRTQTVSLDTVLEELKKMSVPARMVILDCCRDNPIQGRSWLATRSAGSGLAALSQDTLAEATLVVYSASPGKPALDRVANTDAHSPFTAALLEELPRPGLHSFEMFGQVEDAVIEKTGGRQAPRLFYNGSTQPFRNFRFGHEAPPASVPPAAPTPTPAPAVVQMPPSTPATPPVVQQTPPAPSLPTLPESGFYDLDALFLAGPYAAYNSYSRSQILKQAQTKLKAAGLYSSTADGTPGPGTQRAVLAWQQAHNLSLTGKLDTATVESL
;
A
#
# COMPACT_ATOMS: atom_id res chain seq x y z
N MET A 1 49.13 -28.41 -62.53
CA MET A 1 49.66 -27.82 -61.28
C MET A 1 49.13 -26.40 -61.16
N LYS A 2 48.83 -25.97 -59.93
CA LYS A 2 48.32 -24.65 -59.48
C LYS A 2 46.78 -24.50 -59.53
N ARG A 3 46.06 -24.04 -58.51
CA ARG A 3 46.17 -24.04 -57.02
C ARG A 3 44.80 -23.47 -56.60
N LEU A 4 43.91 -24.29 -56.05
CA LEU A 4 42.57 -23.85 -55.60
C LEU A 4 42.71 -23.19 -54.22
N VAL A 5 42.45 -21.89 -54.13
CA VAL A 5 42.44 -21.14 -52.87
C VAL A 5 41.03 -21.22 -52.28
N LEU A 6 40.88 -21.98 -51.20
CA LEU A 6 39.64 -22.04 -50.42
C LEU A 6 39.69 -20.94 -49.36
N LEU A 7 38.89 -19.89 -49.52
CA LEU A 7 38.70 -18.87 -48.49
C LEU A 7 37.72 -19.42 -47.44
N LEU A 8 38.24 -19.70 -46.24
CA LEU A 8 37.44 -20.07 -45.07
C LEU A 8 36.95 -18.79 -44.40
N SER A 9 35.72 -18.37 -44.68
CA SER A 9 35.06 -17.25 -44.00
C SER A 9 34.64 -17.68 -42.59
N VAL A 10 35.41 -17.25 -41.58
CA VAL A 10 35.08 -17.37 -40.17
C VAL A 10 34.02 -16.30 -39.84
N VAL A 11 32.76 -16.72 -39.71
CA VAL A 11 31.69 -15.85 -39.20
C VAL A 11 31.79 -15.85 -37.68
N SER A 12 32.41 -14.80 -37.14
CA SER A 12 32.47 -14.57 -35.69
C SER A 12 31.12 -14.03 -35.24
N VAL A 13 30.32 -14.87 -34.58
CA VAL A 13 29.06 -14.47 -33.95
C VAL A 13 29.41 -13.64 -32.72
N PHE A 14 29.43 -12.31 -32.86
CA PHE A 14 29.46 -11.41 -31.71
C PHE A 14 28.06 -11.42 -31.09
N SER A 15 27.91 -12.09 -29.95
CA SER A 15 26.75 -11.89 -29.08
C SER A 15 26.79 -10.45 -28.59
N VAL A 16 25.94 -9.61 -29.15
CA VAL A 16 25.68 -8.27 -28.64
C VAL A 16 24.98 -8.46 -27.30
N VAL A 17 25.71 -8.36 -26.21
CA VAL A 17 25.11 -8.26 -24.88
C VAL A 17 24.49 -6.87 -24.84
N SER A 18 23.19 -6.76 -25.11
CA SER A 18 22.45 -5.52 -24.82
C SER A 18 22.53 -5.30 -23.32
N LEU A 19 23.30 -4.30 -22.91
CA LEU A 19 23.20 -3.70 -21.59
C LEU A 19 21.85 -2.98 -21.56
N HIS A 20 20.77 -3.70 -21.24
CA HIS A 20 19.48 -3.06 -20.98
C HIS A 20 19.67 -2.16 -19.75
N ALA A 21 19.29 -0.89 -19.87
CA ALA A 21 19.07 -0.07 -18.69
C ALA A 21 18.08 -0.81 -17.78
N ALA A 22 18.30 -0.80 -16.47
CA ALA A 22 17.39 -1.50 -15.56
C ALA A 22 15.98 -0.92 -15.72
N ASP A 23 15.00 -1.78 -16.04
CA ASP A 23 13.62 -1.34 -16.28
C ASP A 23 13.00 -0.75 -15.01
N ARG A 24 13.56 -1.04 -13.83
CA ARG A 24 13.05 -0.60 -12.53
C ARG A 24 14.17 -0.09 -11.66
N VAL A 25 13.94 1.03 -11.00
CA VAL A 25 14.94 1.68 -10.13
C VAL A 25 14.36 1.90 -8.76
N ALA A 26 15.16 1.73 -7.71
CA ALA A 26 14.76 2.01 -6.35
C ALA A 26 15.78 2.86 -5.60
N LEU A 27 15.32 3.82 -4.81
CA LEU A 27 16.09 4.49 -3.77
C LEU A 27 15.63 3.95 -2.42
N VAL A 28 16.54 3.36 -1.64
CA VAL A 28 16.22 2.66 -0.40
C VAL A 28 16.99 3.28 0.74
N ILE A 29 16.28 4.01 1.60
CA ILE A 29 16.84 4.86 2.65
C ILE A 29 16.54 4.24 4.03
N GLY A 30 17.56 4.15 4.88
CA GLY A 30 17.43 3.72 6.27
C GLY A 30 18.18 4.63 7.23
N ASN A 31 17.45 5.43 8.01
CA ASN A 31 18.01 6.37 8.98
C ASN A 31 17.74 5.90 10.42
N GLU A 32 18.80 5.58 11.14
CA GLU A 32 18.73 5.00 12.48
C GLU A 32 19.57 5.77 13.52
N ALA A 33 20.79 6.18 13.13
CA ALA A 33 21.82 6.74 14.01
C ALA A 33 21.71 8.27 14.15
N TYR A 34 20.57 8.77 14.61
CA TYR A 34 20.32 10.20 14.80
C TYR A 34 21.25 10.84 15.83
N GLN A 35 21.84 11.99 15.49
CA GLN A 35 22.75 12.75 16.34
C GLN A 35 22.00 13.54 17.44
N HIS A 36 20.81 14.07 17.10
CA HIS A 36 20.05 14.99 17.94
C HIS A 36 18.63 14.50 18.26
N ALA A 37 18.33 13.23 17.98
CA ALA A 37 17.03 12.62 18.21
C ALA A 37 17.17 11.18 18.73
N ARG A 38 16.08 10.56 19.18
CA ARG A 38 16.09 9.18 19.65
C ARG A 38 16.57 8.24 18.55
N ARG A 39 17.54 7.37 18.83
CA ARG A 39 17.96 6.30 17.92
C ARG A 39 16.82 5.30 17.66
N LEU A 40 16.70 4.83 16.41
CA LEU A 40 15.85 3.68 16.05
C LEU A 40 16.63 2.37 16.18
N ASN A 41 15.98 1.23 15.98
CA ASN A 41 16.64 -0.06 16.11
C ASN A 41 16.62 -0.93 14.86
N THR A 42 15.68 -0.69 13.93
CA THR A 42 15.53 -1.55 12.76
C THR A 42 15.77 -0.82 11.44
N ALA A 43 15.66 0.51 11.39
CA ALA A 43 15.59 1.25 10.13
C ALA A 43 16.75 0.96 9.14
N VAL A 44 17.97 0.74 9.63
CA VAL A 44 19.10 0.38 8.76
C VAL A 44 18.99 -1.06 8.26
N ASP A 45 18.58 -1.99 9.11
CA ASP A 45 18.45 -3.40 8.73
C ASP A 45 17.20 -3.65 7.86
N ASP A 46 16.14 -2.89 8.09
CA ASP A 46 14.96 -2.77 7.25
C ASP A 46 15.33 -2.34 5.82
N ALA A 47 16.06 -1.22 5.69
CA ALA A 47 16.52 -0.72 4.40
C ALA A 47 17.44 -1.71 3.67
N LYS A 48 18.37 -2.38 4.38
CA LYS A 48 19.21 -3.41 3.77
C LYS A 48 18.38 -4.59 3.24
N ALA A 49 17.45 -5.10 4.05
CA ALA A 49 16.64 -6.24 3.66
C ALA A 49 15.72 -5.92 2.48
N VAL A 50 15.07 -4.74 2.49
CA VAL A 50 14.24 -4.27 1.38
C VAL A 50 15.09 -4.08 0.12
N GLY A 51 16.26 -3.45 0.24
CA GLY A 51 17.18 -3.27 -0.88
C GLY A 51 17.65 -4.59 -1.50
N GLN A 52 17.95 -5.59 -0.67
CA GLN A 52 18.31 -6.93 -1.13
C GLN A 52 17.13 -7.61 -1.85
N SER A 53 15.93 -7.53 -1.29
CA SER A 53 14.71 -8.08 -1.91
C SER A 53 14.41 -7.43 -3.27
N LEU A 54 14.45 -6.10 -3.35
CA LEU A 54 14.25 -5.37 -4.60
C LEU A 54 15.33 -5.67 -5.64
N THR A 55 16.59 -5.81 -5.22
CA THR A 55 17.68 -6.24 -6.13
C THR A 55 17.42 -7.64 -6.69
N ALA A 56 16.97 -8.58 -5.85
CA ALA A 56 16.60 -9.93 -6.30
C ALA A 56 15.40 -9.93 -7.26
N LEU A 57 14.55 -8.90 -7.18
CA LEU A 57 13.42 -8.66 -8.08
C LEU A 57 13.79 -7.85 -9.33
N GLY A 58 15.08 -7.58 -9.57
CA GLY A 58 15.58 -6.95 -10.78
C GLY A 58 15.56 -5.42 -10.78
N PHE A 59 15.41 -4.78 -9.61
CA PHE A 59 15.58 -3.34 -9.49
C PHE A 59 17.07 -2.96 -9.48
N ASP A 60 17.41 -1.85 -10.12
CA ASP A 60 18.65 -1.13 -9.83
C ASP A 60 18.46 -0.31 -8.53
N VAL A 61 19.09 -0.78 -7.45
CA VAL A 61 18.91 -0.21 -6.11
C VAL A 61 20.03 0.76 -5.77
N VAL A 62 19.65 1.97 -5.36
CA VAL A 62 20.50 2.98 -4.73
C VAL A 62 20.28 2.91 -3.22
N PRO A 63 21.15 2.25 -2.44
CA PRO A 63 21.03 2.22 -1.00
C PRO A 63 21.59 3.50 -0.38
N LEU A 64 20.93 4.00 0.67
CA LEU A 64 21.41 5.15 1.43
C LEU A 64 21.13 4.93 2.92
N LEU A 65 22.17 4.87 3.75
CA LEU A 65 22.06 4.51 5.16
C LEU A 65 22.60 5.64 6.04
N ASN A 66 21.84 6.02 7.06
CA ASN A 66 22.15 7.12 7.97
C ASN A 66 22.54 8.40 7.23
N ALA A 67 21.67 8.82 6.33
CA ALA A 67 21.85 9.96 5.44
C ALA A 67 21.71 11.29 6.18
N GLY A 68 22.62 12.22 5.90
CA GLY A 68 22.44 13.63 6.21
C GLY A 68 21.48 14.32 5.25
N VAL A 69 21.19 15.60 5.50
CA VAL A 69 20.25 16.38 4.65
C VAL A 69 20.76 16.52 3.21
N GLU A 70 22.06 16.74 3.03
CA GLU A 70 22.69 16.89 1.72
C GLU A 70 22.67 15.55 0.95
N ASP A 71 22.99 14.44 1.62
CA ASP A 71 22.93 13.09 1.04
C ASP A 71 21.53 12.77 0.52
N LEU A 72 20.48 13.09 1.29
CA LEU A 72 19.10 12.87 0.85
C LEU A 72 18.78 13.67 -0.41
N LEU A 73 19.14 14.96 -0.45
CA LEU A 73 18.87 15.81 -1.61
C LEU A 73 19.62 15.33 -2.86
N GLU A 74 20.91 14.97 -2.73
CA GLU A 74 21.72 14.45 -3.83
C GLU A 74 21.22 13.07 -4.31
N SER A 75 20.69 12.25 -3.41
CA SER A 75 20.16 10.93 -3.77
C SER A 75 18.98 11.00 -4.73
N PHE A 76 18.15 12.06 -4.68
CA PHE A 76 17.06 12.26 -5.64
C PHE A 76 17.56 12.65 -7.03
N ALA A 77 18.65 13.42 -7.12
CA ALA A 77 19.32 13.68 -8.39
C ALA A 77 19.90 12.38 -8.98
N THR A 78 20.57 11.58 -8.14
CA THR A 78 21.08 10.25 -8.54
C THR A 78 19.95 9.33 -9.01
N LEU A 79 18.82 9.32 -8.30
CA LEU A 79 17.64 8.56 -8.66
C LEU A 79 17.07 9.01 -10.01
N ALA A 80 16.96 10.33 -10.24
CA ALA A 80 16.47 10.90 -11.49
C ALA A 80 17.32 10.46 -12.70
N ASP A 81 18.65 10.44 -12.53
CA ASP A 81 19.58 10.03 -13.57
C ASP A 81 19.46 8.54 -13.92
N ARG A 82 19.30 7.68 -12.91
CA ARG A 82 19.10 6.24 -13.09
C ARG A 82 17.72 5.90 -13.64
N ALA A 83 16.70 6.69 -13.30
CA ALA A 83 15.32 6.46 -13.72
C ALA A 83 15.04 6.79 -15.20
N ARG A 84 16.04 7.26 -15.97
CA ARG A 84 15.87 7.59 -17.39
C ARG A 84 15.54 6.34 -18.20
N GLY A 85 14.30 6.27 -18.68
CA GLY A 85 13.79 5.12 -19.45
C GLY A 85 13.26 3.98 -18.58
N ALA A 86 13.23 4.13 -17.25
CA ALA A 86 12.66 3.14 -16.35
C ALA A 86 11.12 3.12 -16.45
N GLU A 87 10.52 1.94 -16.30
CA GLU A 87 9.07 1.73 -16.22
C GLU A 87 8.52 2.05 -14.83
N ALA A 88 9.35 1.92 -13.79
CA ALA A 88 8.97 2.19 -12.41
C ALA A 88 10.11 2.73 -11.55
N VAL A 89 9.75 3.60 -10.61
CA VAL A 89 10.61 4.10 -9.54
C VAL A 89 9.95 3.84 -8.19
N VAL A 90 10.74 3.28 -7.26
CA VAL A 90 10.34 3.06 -5.86
C VAL A 90 11.27 3.85 -4.95
N VAL A 91 10.71 4.66 -4.07
CA VAL A 91 11.43 5.26 -2.93
C VAL A 91 10.95 4.55 -1.68
N TYR A 92 11.85 3.87 -0.97
CA TYR A 92 11.59 3.31 0.34
C TYR A 92 12.34 4.14 1.39
N TYR A 93 11.67 4.54 2.46
CA TYR A 93 12.27 5.26 3.57
C TYR A 93 11.87 4.63 4.90
N ALA A 94 12.88 4.19 5.66
CA ALA A 94 12.73 3.80 7.06
C ALA A 94 13.45 4.81 7.96
N GLY A 95 12.74 5.38 8.94
CA GLY A 95 13.32 6.41 9.80
C GLY A 95 12.31 7.21 10.61
N HIS A 96 12.73 8.37 11.12
CA HIS A 96 11.84 9.34 11.72
C HIS A 96 11.20 10.20 10.65
N GLY A 97 9.92 10.46 10.83
CA GLY A 97 9.19 11.49 10.11
C GLY A 97 8.47 12.40 11.09
N ILE A 98 8.13 13.60 10.64
CA ILE A 98 7.28 14.50 11.41
C ILE A 98 6.36 15.26 10.49
N GLU A 99 5.31 15.82 11.05
CA GLU A 99 4.52 16.82 10.36
C GLU A 99 4.38 18.07 11.18
N SER A 100 4.42 19.19 10.47
CA SER A 100 3.98 20.47 10.99
C SER A 100 3.19 21.20 9.93
N GLY A 101 2.00 21.68 10.30
CA GLY A 101 1.17 22.54 9.45
C GLY A 101 0.66 21.86 8.17
N GLY A 102 0.38 20.55 8.23
CA GLY A 102 -0.07 19.72 7.12
C GLY A 102 1.03 19.20 6.21
N VAL A 103 2.30 19.53 6.48
CA VAL A 103 3.45 19.11 5.65
C VAL A 103 4.22 18.00 6.34
N ASN A 104 4.44 16.90 5.63
CA ASN A 104 5.23 15.76 6.06
C ASN A 104 6.72 15.99 5.76
N TYR A 105 7.59 15.71 6.73
CA TYR A 105 9.04 15.86 6.65
C TYR A 105 9.74 14.55 7.00
N LEU A 106 10.68 14.13 6.16
CA LEU A 106 11.64 13.05 6.41
C LEU A 106 12.84 13.63 7.15
N ILE A 107 13.26 13.00 8.25
CA ILE A 107 14.30 13.53 9.14
C ILE A 107 15.65 12.86 8.85
N PRO A 108 16.65 13.61 8.37
CA PRO A 108 18.05 13.19 8.29
C PRO A 108 18.67 12.83 9.65
N VAL A 109 19.76 12.06 9.67
CA VAL A 109 20.43 11.72 10.94
C VAL A 109 21.17 12.88 11.61
N ASP A 110 21.56 13.89 10.83
CA ASP A 110 22.25 15.12 11.27
C ASP A 110 21.30 16.28 11.59
N ALA A 111 19.98 16.07 11.44
CA ALA A 111 18.99 17.12 11.62
C ALA A 111 18.95 17.65 13.06
N GLU A 112 19.24 18.94 13.23
CA GLU A 112 19.12 19.66 14.50
C GLU A 112 17.86 20.56 14.50
N LEU A 113 16.78 20.11 15.15
CA LEU A 113 15.48 20.81 15.14
C LEU A 113 15.17 21.45 16.51
N GLU A 114 15.84 22.56 16.80
CA GLU A 114 15.56 23.35 18.00
C GLU A 114 14.29 24.22 17.87
N ARG A 115 13.99 24.67 16.65
CA ARG A 115 12.91 25.59 16.29
C ARG A 115 12.21 25.14 15.01
N GLU A 116 10.94 25.52 14.85
CA GLU A 116 10.12 25.14 13.70
C GLU A 116 10.72 25.51 12.35
N VAL A 117 11.36 26.68 12.26
CA VAL A 117 11.98 27.14 11.02
C VAL A 117 13.03 26.16 10.49
N GLN A 118 13.68 25.38 11.37
CA GLN A 118 14.68 24.40 10.97
C GLN A 118 14.07 23.18 10.25
N LEU A 119 12.76 22.92 10.37
CA LEU A 119 12.11 21.90 9.54
C LEU A 119 12.34 22.16 8.05
N ARG A 120 12.39 23.42 7.62
CA ARG A 120 12.56 23.77 6.21
C ARG A 120 13.99 23.64 5.69
N THR A 121 14.98 23.63 6.58
CA THR A 121 16.40 23.69 6.20
C THR A 121 17.20 22.47 6.63
N GLN A 122 16.73 21.74 7.64
CA GLN A 122 17.39 20.56 8.24
C GLN A 122 16.64 19.25 7.94
N THR A 123 15.58 19.30 7.14
CA THR A 123 14.79 18.11 6.77
C THR A 123 14.36 18.19 5.31
N VAL A 124 13.84 17.09 4.77
CA VAL A 124 13.31 17.04 3.40
C VAL A 124 11.80 16.83 3.48
N SER A 125 11.01 17.74 2.88
CA SER A 125 9.57 17.54 2.84
C SER A 125 9.18 16.43 1.87
N LEU A 126 8.15 15.65 2.20
CA LEU A 126 7.57 14.67 1.28
C LEU A 126 7.10 15.33 -0.01
N ASP A 127 6.58 16.56 0.06
CA ASP A 127 6.21 17.33 -1.12
C ASP A 127 7.40 17.53 -2.07
N THR A 128 8.60 17.84 -1.53
CA THR A 128 9.83 17.95 -2.33
C THR A 128 10.15 16.62 -3.01
N VAL A 129 10.05 15.50 -2.27
CA VAL A 129 10.26 14.15 -2.83
C VAL A 129 9.28 13.86 -3.98
N LEU A 130 8.00 14.16 -3.78
CA LEU A 130 6.95 13.95 -4.77
C LEU A 130 7.14 14.85 -6.00
N GLU A 131 7.60 16.08 -5.81
CA GLU A 131 7.95 17.01 -6.91
C GLU A 131 9.15 16.50 -7.73
N GLU A 132 10.19 15.97 -7.09
CA GLU A 132 11.32 15.35 -7.80
C GLU A 132 10.87 14.14 -8.61
N LEU A 133 10.07 13.25 -8.01
CA LEU A 133 9.50 12.10 -8.72
C LEU A 133 8.60 12.51 -9.89
N LYS A 134 7.82 13.59 -9.74
CA LYS A 134 6.96 14.13 -10.81
C LYS A 134 7.78 14.57 -12.02
N LYS A 135 8.98 15.12 -11.82
CA LYS A 135 9.88 15.53 -12.90
C LYS A 135 10.45 14.32 -13.67
N MET A 136 10.51 13.15 -13.03
CA MET A 136 10.91 11.91 -13.69
C MET A 136 9.79 11.43 -14.61
N SER A 137 10.10 11.22 -15.90
CA SER A 137 9.14 10.72 -16.89
C SER A 137 8.95 9.20 -16.78
N VAL A 138 8.50 8.75 -15.60
CA VAL A 138 8.35 7.33 -15.24
C VAL A 138 6.87 6.97 -15.10
N PRO A 139 6.39 5.87 -15.71
CA PRO A 139 4.99 5.45 -15.67
C PRO A 139 4.44 5.13 -14.26
N ALA A 140 5.22 4.43 -13.42
CA ALA A 140 4.80 4.06 -12.07
C ALA A 140 5.76 4.63 -11.01
N ARG A 141 5.25 5.49 -10.14
CA ARG A 141 6.04 6.10 -9.04
C ARG A 141 5.47 5.64 -7.71
N MET A 142 6.30 5.04 -6.87
CA MET A 142 5.88 4.58 -5.55
C MET A 142 6.77 5.16 -4.46
N VAL A 143 6.15 5.64 -3.38
CA VAL A 143 6.85 6.07 -2.16
C VAL A 143 6.33 5.25 -1.01
N ILE A 144 7.21 4.51 -0.35
CA ILE A 144 6.90 3.61 0.76
C ILE A 144 7.57 4.16 2.01
N LEU A 145 6.77 4.57 2.98
CA LEU A 145 7.22 5.27 4.18
C LEU A 145 7.00 4.39 5.40
N ASP A 146 8.09 3.82 5.90
CA ASP A 146 8.15 3.11 7.17
C ASP A 146 8.72 4.01 8.28
N CYS A 147 7.94 5.01 8.66
CA CYS A 147 8.40 6.02 9.61
C CYS A 147 7.38 6.30 10.71
N CYS A 148 7.90 6.40 11.93
CA CYS A 148 7.15 6.92 13.07
C CYS A 148 6.86 8.41 12.85
N ARG A 149 5.72 8.88 13.38
CA ARG A 149 5.38 10.31 13.46
C ARG A 149 5.21 10.77 14.92
N ASP A 150 5.80 10.02 15.84
CA ASP A 150 6.02 10.49 17.21
C ASP A 150 7.16 11.51 17.17
N ASN A 151 6.98 12.63 17.87
CA ASN A 151 8.00 13.67 17.98
C ASN A 151 9.33 13.03 18.47
N PRO A 152 10.35 12.91 17.61
CA PRO A 152 11.56 12.18 17.96
C PRO A 152 12.48 13.01 18.89
N ILE A 153 12.10 14.28 19.12
CA ILE A 153 12.81 15.25 19.95
C ILE A 153 11.97 15.49 21.21
N GLN A 154 12.27 14.70 22.24
CA GLN A 154 11.64 14.83 23.55
C GLN A 154 11.90 16.24 24.14
N GLY A 155 10.89 16.87 24.74
CA GLY A 155 11.05 18.08 25.56
C GLY A 155 10.94 19.44 24.86
N ARG A 156 10.61 19.50 23.56
CA ARG A 156 10.41 20.77 22.85
C ARG A 156 8.92 21.10 22.72
N SER A 157 8.48 22.13 23.44
CA SER A 157 7.07 22.53 23.55
C SER A 157 6.38 22.84 22.20
N TRP A 158 7.12 23.40 21.23
CA TRP A 158 6.58 23.77 19.93
C TRP A 158 6.22 22.55 19.06
N LEU A 159 6.97 21.45 19.20
CA LEU A 159 6.66 20.18 18.57
C LEU A 159 5.47 19.48 19.27
N ALA A 160 5.35 19.62 20.59
CA ALA A 160 4.28 18.99 21.38
C ALA A 160 2.89 19.64 21.21
N THR A 161 2.81 20.95 20.93
CA THR A 161 1.53 21.69 20.91
C THR A 161 0.74 21.55 19.60
N ARG A 162 1.37 21.07 18.52
CA ARG A 162 0.72 20.88 17.22
C ARG A 162 0.73 19.44 16.71
N SER A 163 1.54 18.57 17.32
CA SER A 163 1.55 17.12 17.07
C SER A 163 0.46 16.35 17.84
N ALA A 164 -0.66 16.99 18.18
CA ALA A 164 -1.75 16.33 18.92
C ALA A 164 -2.41 15.16 18.14
N GLY A 165 -2.01 14.93 16.89
CA GLY A 165 -2.17 13.66 16.18
C GLY A 165 -0.81 13.02 15.87
N SER A 166 -0.49 11.88 16.49
CA SER A 166 0.72 11.09 16.24
C SER A 166 0.58 10.27 14.94
N GLY A 167 1.16 10.60 13.78
CA GLY A 167 1.23 9.65 12.60
C GLY A 167 0.96 10.28 11.21
N LEU A 168 1.79 10.29 10.12
CA LEU A 168 1.88 11.30 8.98
C LEU A 168 0.56 11.89 8.41
N ALA A 169 0.60 13.10 7.83
CA ALA A 169 -0.59 13.83 7.39
C ALA A 169 -1.11 13.16 6.13
N ALA A 170 -2.43 12.98 6.07
CA ALA A 170 -3.08 12.51 4.87
C ALA A 170 -2.75 13.45 3.71
N LEU A 171 -2.26 12.89 2.61
CA LEU A 171 -2.06 13.65 1.39
C LEU A 171 -3.42 13.95 0.77
N SER A 172 -3.64 15.19 0.34
CA SER A 172 -4.76 15.52 -0.55
C SER A 172 -4.47 15.00 -1.96
N GLN A 173 -5.50 14.47 -2.62
CA GLN A 173 -5.38 13.98 -4.00
C GLN A 173 -4.85 15.06 -4.95
N ASP A 174 -5.21 16.32 -4.74
CA ASP A 174 -4.80 17.45 -5.58
C ASP A 174 -3.28 17.72 -5.56
N THR A 175 -2.56 17.26 -4.54
CA THR A 175 -1.11 17.52 -4.37
C THR A 175 -0.24 16.42 -4.99
N LEU A 176 -0.80 15.22 -5.19
CA LEU A 176 -0.07 14.09 -5.75
C LEU A 176 0.00 14.18 -7.28
N ALA A 177 1.19 13.95 -7.86
CA ALA A 177 1.31 13.79 -9.30
C ALA A 177 0.51 12.57 -9.78
N GLU A 178 -0.07 12.65 -10.99
CA GLU A 178 -0.72 11.50 -11.61
C GLU A 178 0.22 10.29 -11.64
N ALA A 179 -0.34 9.09 -11.38
CA ALA A 179 0.43 7.85 -11.31
C ALA A 179 1.52 7.85 -10.22
N THR A 180 1.22 8.46 -9.06
CA THR A 180 2.00 8.31 -7.83
C THR A 180 1.21 7.58 -6.75
N LEU A 181 1.81 6.55 -6.16
CA LEU A 181 1.28 5.78 -5.04
C LEU A 181 2.17 6.01 -3.82
N VAL A 182 1.59 6.50 -2.73
CA VAL A 182 2.25 6.67 -1.45
C VAL A 182 1.67 5.67 -0.46
N VAL A 183 2.53 4.88 0.17
CA VAL A 183 2.19 3.86 1.15
C VAL A 183 2.79 4.26 2.49
N TYR A 184 1.93 4.52 3.46
CA TYR A 184 2.33 4.79 4.85
C TYR A 184 2.23 3.50 5.67
N SER A 185 3.24 3.24 6.50
CA SER A 185 3.23 2.07 7.40
C SER A 185 2.19 2.16 8.52
N ALA A 186 1.63 3.33 8.79
CA ALA A 186 0.57 3.56 9.75
C ALA A 186 -0.45 4.60 9.26
N SER A 187 -1.65 4.57 9.85
CA SER A 187 -2.72 5.54 9.56
C SER A 187 -2.38 6.93 10.12
N PRO A 188 -2.92 8.02 9.54
CA PRO A 188 -2.81 9.34 10.13
C PRO A 188 -3.29 9.34 11.58
N GLY A 189 -2.48 9.86 12.51
CA GLY A 189 -2.83 9.87 13.93
C GLY A 189 -2.63 8.54 14.67
N LYS A 190 -2.05 7.51 14.02
CA LYS A 190 -1.48 6.33 14.71
C LYS A 190 0.06 6.22 14.58
N PRO A 191 0.77 5.73 15.60
CA PRO A 191 2.21 5.51 15.53
C PRO A 191 2.55 4.32 14.64
N ALA A 192 3.63 4.43 13.87
CA ALA A 192 4.33 3.27 13.30
C ALA A 192 5.28 2.70 14.38
N LEU A 193 5.31 1.39 14.55
CA LEU A 193 6.16 0.73 15.54
C LEU A 193 7.52 0.42 14.92
N ASP A 194 8.60 0.78 15.63
CA ASP A 194 9.97 0.36 15.28
C ASP A 194 10.12 -1.15 15.44
N ARG A 195 9.55 -1.74 16.52
CA ARG A 195 9.47 -3.19 16.76
C ARG A 195 8.22 -3.55 17.57
N VAL A 196 7.75 -4.80 17.46
CA VAL A 196 6.69 -5.33 18.34
C VAL A 196 7.30 -6.00 19.57
N ALA A 197 8.29 -6.86 19.34
CA ALA A 197 9.14 -7.45 20.37
C ALA A 197 10.58 -6.95 20.24
N ASN A 198 11.30 -6.83 21.36
CA ASN A 198 12.71 -6.38 21.37
C ASN A 198 13.66 -7.33 20.60
N THR A 199 13.20 -8.55 20.30
CA THR A 199 13.92 -9.55 19.51
C THR A 199 13.61 -9.48 18.01
N ASP A 200 12.65 -8.65 17.59
CA ASP A 200 12.31 -8.50 16.18
C ASP A 200 13.52 -7.90 15.44
N ALA A 201 13.83 -8.49 14.28
CA ALA A 201 14.88 -8.00 13.39
C ALA A 201 14.42 -6.78 12.57
N HIS A 202 13.11 -6.66 12.34
CA HIS A 202 12.50 -5.67 11.45
C HIS A 202 11.26 -5.03 12.09
N SER A 203 10.90 -3.84 11.60
CA SER A 203 9.58 -3.26 11.90
C SER A 203 8.45 -4.21 11.47
N PRO A 204 7.25 -4.14 12.08
CA PRO A 204 6.13 -4.97 11.64
C PRO A 204 5.75 -4.73 10.18
N PHE A 205 5.86 -3.48 9.70
CA PHE A 205 5.57 -3.14 8.32
C PHE A 205 6.61 -3.72 7.36
N THR A 206 7.89 -3.54 7.66
CA THR A 206 8.96 -4.05 6.82
C THR A 206 9.01 -5.57 6.83
N ALA A 207 8.77 -6.22 7.97
CA ALA A 207 8.63 -7.66 8.05
C ALA A 207 7.53 -8.18 7.10
N ALA A 208 6.33 -7.59 7.15
CA ALA A 208 5.24 -7.97 6.25
C ALA A 208 5.56 -7.65 4.78
N LEU A 209 6.17 -6.50 4.50
CA LEU A 209 6.57 -6.10 3.15
C LEU A 209 7.56 -7.10 2.54
N LEU A 210 8.54 -7.57 3.31
CA LEU A 210 9.53 -8.55 2.85
C LEU A 210 8.92 -9.91 2.51
N GLU A 211 7.83 -10.29 3.18
CA GLU A 211 7.09 -11.53 2.89
C GLU A 211 6.24 -11.42 1.61
N GLU A 212 5.69 -10.23 1.33
CA GLU A 212 4.76 -10.02 0.21
C GLU A 212 5.46 -9.58 -1.09
N LEU A 213 6.57 -8.83 -1.02
CA LEU A 213 7.35 -8.37 -2.19
C LEU A 213 7.69 -9.47 -3.20
N PRO A 214 8.23 -10.64 -2.79
CA PRO A 214 8.63 -11.69 -3.73
C PRO A 214 7.45 -12.52 -4.25
N ARG A 215 6.23 -12.35 -3.73
CA ARG A 215 5.09 -13.17 -4.16
C ARG A 215 4.73 -12.88 -5.61
N PRO A 216 4.78 -13.89 -6.50
CA PRO A 216 4.39 -13.70 -7.88
C PRO A 216 2.88 -13.50 -7.96
N GLY A 217 2.43 -12.88 -9.05
CA GLY A 217 0.99 -12.91 -9.35
C GLY A 217 0.16 -11.80 -8.71
N LEU A 218 0.71 -10.99 -7.79
CA LEU A 218 -0.02 -9.91 -7.14
C LEU A 218 0.30 -8.56 -7.76
N HIS A 219 -0.73 -7.78 -8.10
CA HIS A 219 -0.50 -6.38 -8.46
C HIS A 219 -0.28 -5.52 -7.21
N SER A 220 0.31 -4.34 -7.38
CA SER A 220 0.78 -3.50 -6.25
C SER A 220 -0.27 -3.27 -5.16
N PHE A 221 -1.51 -2.94 -5.51
CA PHE A 221 -2.58 -2.74 -4.51
C PHE A 221 -2.96 -4.01 -3.73
N GLU A 222 -2.93 -5.20 -4.35
CA GLU A 222 -3.21 -6.46 -3.67
C GLU A 222 -2.08 -6.79 -2.71
N MET A 223 -0.83 -6.68 -3.18
CA MET A 223 0.37 -6.92 -2.38
C MET A 223 0.38 -6.02 -1.13
N PHE A 224 0.17 -4.71 -1.29
CA PHE A 224 0.10 -3.79 -0.14
C PHE A 224 -1.14 -4.01 0.73
N GLY A 225 -2.24 -4.54 0.19
CA GLY A 225 -3.38 -4.98 0.99
C GLY A 225 -3.03 -6.16 1.90
N GLN A 226 -2.29 -7.14 1.40
CA GLN A 226 -1.77 -8.26 2.23
C GLN A 226 -0.79 -7.76 3.30
N VAL A 227 0.07 -6.78 2.95
CA VAL A 227 0.93 -6.10 3.94
C VAL A 227 0.09 -5.43 5.03
N GLU A 228 -1.00 -4.75 4.67
CA GLU A 228 -1.90 -4.13 5.67
C GLU A 228 -2.50 -5.17 6.62
N ASP A 229 -3.05 -6.25 6.08
CA ASP A 229 -3.67 -7.32 6.86
C ASP A 229 -2.66 -7.96 7.83
N ALA A 230 -1.45 -8.29 7.34
CA ALA A 230 -0.38 -8.87 8.16
C ALA A 230 0.12 -7.92 9.27
N VAL A 231 0.19 -6.61 9.00
CA VAL A 231 0.59 -5.61 10.01
C VAL A 231 -0.50 -5.44 11.07
N ILE A 232 -1.77 -5.40 10.68
CA ILE A 232 -2.89 -5.32 11.61
C ILE A 232 -2.88 -6.54 12.53
N GLU A 233 -2.72 -7.74 11.98
CA GLU A 233 -2.64 -8.98 12.75
C GLU A 233 -1.45 -8.97 13.72
N LYS A 234 -0.23 -8.73 13.21
CA LYS A 234 1.01 -8.76 14.01
C LYS A 234 1.03 -7.72 15.13
N THR A 235 0.36 -6.59 14.94
CA THR A 235 0.34 -5.49 15.92
C THR A 235 -0.92 -5.48 16.79
N GLY A 236 -1.85 -6.42 16.60
CA GLY A 236 -3.14 -6.44 17.29
C GLY A 236 -3.98 -5.18 17.02
N GLY A 237 -3.94 -4.67 15.79
CA GLY A 237 -4.69 -3.47 15.34
C GLY A 237 -4.10 -2.13 15.78
N ARG A 238 -2.94 -2.12 16.44
CA ARG A 238 -2.25 -0.88 16.86
C ARG A 238 -1.69 -0.09 15.69
N GLN A 239 -1.31 -0.77 14.62
CA GLN A 239 -0.79 -0.19 13.39
C GLN A 239 -1.61 -0.68 12.20
N ALA A 240 -1.93 0.23 11.28
CA ALA A 240 -2.69 -0.08 10.07
C ALA A 240 -2.17 0.77 8.91
N PRO A 241 -1.45 0.16 7.94
CA PRO A 241 -0.96 0.84 6.75
C PRO A 241 -2.05 1.57 5.95
N ARG A 242 -1.67 2.62 5.22
CA ARG A 242 -2.59 3.40 4.38
C ARG A 242 -1.98 3.75 3.03
N LEU A 243 -2.78 3.62 1.98
CA LEU A 243 -2.39 3.92 0.61
C LEU A 243 -3.06 5.21 0.14
N PHE A 244 -2.29 6.11 -0.45
CA PHE A 244 -2.75 7.34 -1.08
C PHE A 244 -2.28 7.34 -2.53
N TYR A 245 -3.18 7.67 -3.45
CA TYR A 245 -2.83 7.78 -4.86
C TYR A 245 -3.66 8.86 -5.53
N ASN A 246 -3.13 9.42 -6.61
CA ASN A 246 -3.85 10.32 -7.48
C ASN A 246 -3.74 9.89 -8.96
N GLY A 247 -4.80 10.17 -9.71
CA GLY A 247 -4.91 9.82 -11.14
C GLY A 247 -5.21 8.35 -11.40
N SER A 248 -4.73 7.84 -12.53
CA SER A 248 -4.98 6.48 -12.96
C SER A 248 -4.37 5.45 -12.01
N THR A 249 -5.15 4.43 -11.66
CA THR A 249 -4.67 3.26 -10.91
C THR A 249 -4.02 2.20 -11.81
N GLN A 250 -4.16 2.32 -13.13
CA GLN A 250 -3.66 1.31 -14.07
C GLN A 250 -2.17 1.03 -13.95
N PRO A 251 -1.27 2.04 -13.81
CA PRO A 251 0.15 1.76 -13.64
C PRO A 251 0.43 0.79 -12.49
N PHE A 252 -0.28 0.92 -11.37
CA PHE A 252 -0.09 0.08 -10.19
C PHE A 252 -0.82 -1.27 -10.25
N ARG A 253 -1.92 -1.33 -11.02
CA ARG A 253 -2.65 -2.59 -11.30
C ARG A 253 -1.91 -3.47 -12.31
N ASN A 254 -1.13 -2.86 -13.19
CA ASN A 254 -0.29 -3.57 -14.16
C ASN A 254 1.10 -3.88 -13.61
N PHE A 255 1.52 -3.18 -12.54
CA PHE A 255 2.81 -3.40 -11.91
C PHE A 255 2.78 -4.56 -10.90
N ARG A 256 3.75 -5.47 -11.03
CA ARG A 256 4.01 -6.56 -10.08
C ARG A 256 5.47 -6.54 -9.64
N PHE A 257 5.71 -6.61 -8.34
CA PHE A 257 7.05 -6.73 -7.78
C PHE A 257 7.62 -8.12 -8.05
N GLY A 258 6.92 -9.16 -7.57
CA GLY A 258 7.22 -10.56 -7.86
C GLY A 258 6.99 -10.90 -9.33
N HIS A 259 8.02 -11.44 -9.98
CA HIS A 259 7.89 -12.04 -11.30
C HIS A 259 7.44 -13.48 -11.14
N GLU A 260 6.42 -13.89 -11.90
CA GLU A 260 6.17 -15.32 -12.09
C GLU A 260 7.40 -15.90 -12.81
N ALA A 261 8.04 -16.92 -12.21
CA ALA A 261 9.11 -17.63 -12.90
C ALA A 261 8.56 -18.06 -14.27
N PRO A 262 9.31 -17.86 -15.38
CA PRO A 262 8.88 -18.40 -16.67
C PRO A 262 8.53 -19.87 -16.45
N PRO A 263 7.37 -20.36 -16.92
CA PRO A 263 7.06 -21.77 -16.78
C PRO A 263 8.26 -22.52 -17.34
N ALA A 264 8.92 -23.33 -16.51
CA ALA A 264 9.97 -24.22 -16.97
C ALA A 264 9.39 -24.91 -18.20
N SER A 265 10.05 -24.77 -19.35
CA SER A 265 9.57 -25.28 -20.62
C SER A 265 9.31 -26.77 -20.46
N VAL A 266 8.07 -27.13 -20.15
CA VAL A 266 7.64 -28.52 -20.10
C VAL A 266 7.71 -28.96 -21.56
N PRO A 267 8.55 -29.95 -21.92
CA PRO A 267 8.52 -30.52 -23.26
C PRO A 267 7.07 -30.92 -23.56
N PRO A 268 6.57 -30.72 -24.80
CA PRO A 268 5.17 -30.97 -25.11
C PRO A 268 4.78 -32.37 -24.63
N ALA A 269 3.88 -32.42 -23.65
CA ALA A 269 3.37 -33.66 -23.14
C ALA A 269 2.69 -34.39 -24.31
N ALA A 270 3.10 -35.65 -24.52
CA ALA A 270 2.46 -36.53 -25.49
C ALA A 270 0.94 -36.57 -25.23
N PRO A 271 0.10 -36.64 -26.28
CA PRO A 271 -1.34 -36.63 -26.12
C PRO A 271 -1.79 -37.84 -25.29
N THR A 272 -2.28 -37.60 -24.08
CA THR A 272 -3.00 -38.61 -23.31
C THR A 272 -4.33 -38.93 -24.00
N PRO A 273 -4.76 -40.21 -24.02
CA PRO A 273 -5.98 -40.62 -24.68
C PRO A 273 -7.22 -40.00 -24.02
N THR A 274 -8.17 -39.60 -24.87
CA THR A 274 -9.50 -39.10 -24.53
C THR A 274 -10.23 -40.02 -23.53
N PRO A 275 -10.75 -39.52 -22.40
CA PRO A 275 -11.66 -40.28 -21.57
C PRO A 275 -13.00 -40.46 -22.29
N ALA A 276 -13.52 -41.68 -22.29
CA ALA A 276 -14.88 -42.00 -22.71
C ALA A 276 -15.92 -41.29 -21.82
N PRO A 277 -17.13 -40.99 -22.33
CA PRO A 277 -18.14 -40.24 -21.58
C PRO A 277 -18.65 -41.03 -20.37
N ALA A 278 -18.49 -40.46 -19.18
CA ALA A 278 -19.08 -40.99 -17.96
C ALA A 278 -20.58 -40.67 -17.93
N VAL A 279 -21.37 -41.71 -17.67
CA VAL A 279 -22.82 -41.65 -17.46
C VAL A 279 -23.13 -40.80 -16.22
N VAL A 280 -23.96 -39.77 -16.39
CA VAL A 280 -24.54 -38.99 -15.30
C VAL A 280 -25.54 -39.90 -14.56
N GLN A 281 -25.18 -40.36 -13.37
CA GLN A 281 -26.14 -40.90 -12.41
C GLN A 281 -26.67 -39.75 -11.53
N MET A 282 -27.99 -39.63 -11.46
CA MET A 282 -28.70 -38.74 -10.54
C MET A 282 -28.38 -39.09 -9.08
N PRO A 283 -28.24 -38.10 -8.18
CA PRO A 283 -28.29 -38.36 -6.75
C PRO A 283 -29.71 -38.72 -6.29
N PRO A 284 -29.87 -39.57 -5.25
CA PRO A 284 -31.16 -39.92 -4.68
C PRO A 284 -31.75 -38.76 -3.86
N SER A 285 -33.08 -38.71 -3.88
CA SER A 285 -33.94 -37.81 -3.10
C SER A 285 -33.83 -38.10 -1.60
N THR A 286 -33.59 -37.06 -0.79
CA THR A 286 -33.65 -37.11 0.69
C THR A 286 -34.71 -36.11 1.18
N PRO A 287 -35.41 -36.37 2.31
CA PRO A 287 -36.77 -35.88 2.57
C PRO A 287 -36.91 -34.39 2.90
N ALA A 288 -38.14 -33.92 2.70
CA ALA A 288 -38.65 -32.60 3.08
C ALA A 288 -38.30 -32.21 4.52
N THR A 289 -37.63 -31.06 4.64
CA THR A 289 -37.47 -30.31 5.89
C THR A 289 -38.79 -29.60 6.23
N PRO A 290 -39.24 -29.52 7.49
CA PRO A 290 -40.45 -28.79 7.87
C PRO A 290 -40.32 -27.30 7.55
N PRO A 291 -41.43 -26.54 7.41
CA PRO A 291 -41.38 -25.16 7.01
C PRO A 291 -40.64 -24.32 8.05
N VAL A 292 -39.61 -23.59 7.60
CA VAL A 292 -39.02 -22.49 8.37
C VAL A 292 -40.12 -21.46 8.59
N VAL A 293 -40.50 -21.28 9.85
CA VAL A 293 -41.38 -20.19 10.27
C VAL A 293 -40.67 -18.89 9.91
N GLN A 294 -41.21 -18.15 8.94
CA GLN A 294 -40.87 -16.73 8.76
C GLN A 294 -41.20 -16.03 10.07
N GLN A 295 -40.17 -15.76 10.89
CA GLN A 295 -40.30 -14.79 11.95
C GLN A 295 -40.46 -13.43 11.28
N THR A 296 -41.66 -12.87 11.36
CA THR A 296 -41.90 -11.47 11.04
C THR A 296 -40.93 -10.63 11.87
N PRO A 297 -40.11 -9.76 11.26
CA PRO A 297 -39.20 -8.92 12.03
C PRO A 297 -39.99 -8.08 13.03
N PRO A 298 -39.52 -7.92 14.28
CA PRO A 298 -40.10 -6.95 15.19
C PRO A 298 -39.97 -5.54 14.58
N ALA A 299 -40.90 -4.65 14.93
CA ALA A 299 -40.92 -3.26 14.51
C ALA A 299 -39.51 -2.61 14.61
N PRO A 300 -39.11 -1.76 13.65
CA PRO A 300 -37.73 -1.33 13.51
C PRO A 300 -37.30 -0.50 14.72
N SER A 301 -36.49 -1.10 15.60
CA SER A 301 -35.67 -0.36 16.54
C SER A 301 -34.37 0.00 15.82
N LEU A 302 -33.92 1.25 15.98
CA LEU A 302 -32.62 1.67 15.48
C LEU A 302 -31.53 0.77 16.08
N PRO A 303 -30.47 0.45 15.33
CA PRO A 303 -29.41 -0.39 15.84
C PRO A 303 -28.68 0.36 16.95
N THR A 304 -28.24 -0.37 17.98
CA THR A 304 -27.29 0.17 18.94
C THR A 304 -25.94 0.38 18.24
N LEU A 305 -25.60 1.65 18.04
CA LEU A 305 -24.33 2.04 17.44
C LEU A 305 -23.19 2.00 18.48
N PRO A 306 -21.93 1.79 18.05
CA PRO A 306 -20.77 1.94 18.92
C PRO A 306 -20.66 3.37 19.48
N GLU A 307 -19.85 3.57 20.52
CA GLU A 307 -19.65 4.89 21.17
C GLU A 307 -19.20 5.98 20.18
N SER A 308 -18.48 5.60 19.12
CA SER A 308 -18.09 6.49 18.02
C SER A 308 -19.27 7.05 17.21
N GLY A 309 -20.47 6.47 17.34
CA GLY A 309 -21.66 6.86 16.62
C GLY A 309 -21.71 6.36 15.16
N PHE A 310 -20.76 5.53 14.72
CA PHE A 310 -20.73 4.89 13.41
C PHE A 310 -19.86 3.64 13.42
N TYR A 311 -20.15 2.67 12.54
CA TYR A 311 -19.30 1.50 12.36
C TYR A 311 -17.99 1.84 11.66
N ASP A 312 -16.88 1.31 12.15
CA ASP A 312 -15.62 1.28 11.39
C ASP A 312 -15.74 0.39 10.15
N LEU A 313 -14.69 0.38 9.32
CA LEU A 313 -14.74 -0.29 8.02
C LEU A 313 -14.94 -1.81 8.17
N ASP A 314 -14.48 -2.42 9.25
CA ASP A 314 -14.67 -3.85 9.46
C ASP A 314 -16.10 -4.15 9.93
N ALA A 315 -16.56 -3.45 10.96
CA ALA A 315 -17.89 -3.61 11.52
C ALA A 315 -19.01 -3.27 10.53
N LEU A 316 -18.76 -2.34 9.59
CA LEU A 316 -19.70 -1.96 8.54
C LEU A 316 -19.99 -3.11 7.57
N PHE A 317 -19.04 -4.01 7.36
CA PHE A 317 -19.15 -5.15 6.43
C PHE A 317 -19.29 -6.51 7.11
N LEU A 318 -19.23 -6.60 8.44
CA LEU A 318 -19.17 -7.84 9.24
C LEU A 318 -20.35 -8.83 9.05
N ALA A 319 -21.39 -8.46 8.30
CA ALA A 319 -22.52 -9.31 7.95
C ALA A 319 -22.93 -9.21 6.47
N GLY A 320 -22.06 -8.66 5.63
CA GLY A 320 -22.31 -8.44 4.21
C GLY A 320 -21.52 -9.40 3.31
N PRO A 321 -21.80 -9.39 2.00
CA PRO A 321 -21.16 -10.27 1.02
C PRO A 321 -19.65 -10.00 0.87
N TYR A 322 -19.19 -8.86 1.40
CA TYR A 322 -17.80 -8.42 1.35
C TYR A 322 -17.10 -8.51 2.72
N ALA A 323 -17.69 -9.20 3.71
CA ALA A 323 -17.07 -9.38 5.03
C ALA A 323 -15.67 -10.01 4.94
N ALA A 324 -15.44 -10.90 3.97
CA ALA A 324 -14.17 -11.60 3.77
C ALA A 324 -13.16 -10.83 2.88
N TYR A 325 -13.54 -9.70 2.32
CA TYR A 325 -12.68 -8.93 1.42
C TYR A 325 -11.65 -8.15 2.25
N ASN A 326 -10.47 -7.82 1.71
CA ASN A 326 -9.52 -6.97 2.44
C ASN A 326 -10.03 -5.52 2.63
N SER A 327 -9.42 -4.78 3.55
CA SER A 327 -9.82 -3.41 3.90
C SER A 327 -9.83 -2.48 2.69
N TYR A 328 -8.86 -2.61 1.77
CA TYR A 328 -8.82 -1.83 0.53
C TYR A 328 -10.06 -2.07 -0.33
N SER A 329 -10.40 -3.33 -0.59
CA SER A 329 -11.56 -3.68 -1.42
C SER A 329 -12.86 -3.20 -0.78
N ARG A 330 -12.99 -3.37 0.55
CA ARG A 330 -14.13 -2.83 1.32
C ARG A 330 -14.20 -1.30 1.25
N SER A 331 -13.07 -0.60 1.28
CA SER A 331 -13.01 0.86 1.09
C SER A 331 -13.47 1.28 -0.31
N GLN A 332 -13.11 0.53 -1.36
CA GLN A 332 -13.60 0.81 -2.72
C GLN A 332 -15.10 0.54 -2.86
N ILE A 333 -15.59 -0.55 -2.26
CA ILE A 333 -17.02 -0.85 -2.23
C ILE A 333 -17.78 0.24 -1.44
N LEU A 334 -17.22 0.69 -0.32
CA LEU A 334 -17.78 1.78 0.46
C LEU A 334 -17.82 3.08 -0.33
N LYS A 335 -16.76 3.39 -1.09
CA LYS A 335 -16.73 4.56 -1.98
C LYS A 335 -17.83 4.51 -3.04
N GLN A 336 -18.08 3.33 -3.63
CA GLN A 336 -19.18 3.13 -4.56
C GLN A 336 -20.53 3.31 -3.88
N ALA A 337 -20.73 2.73 -2.69
CA ALA A 337 -21.93 2.91 -1.89
C ALA A 337 -22.18 4.39 -1.55
N GLN A 338 -21.16 5.12 -1.07
CA GLN A 338 -21.24 6.56 -0.80
C GLN A 338 -21.59 7.37 -2.06
N THR A 339 -21.05 6.98 -3.22
CA THR A 339 -21.36 7.64 -4.50
C THR A 339 -22.84 7.46 -4.87
N LYS A 340 -23.38 6.24 -4.69
CA LYS A 340 -24.80 5.93 -4.93
C LYS A 340 -25.71 6.65 -3.93
N LEU A 341 -25.35 6.63 -2.64
CA LEU A 341 -26.05 7.37 -1.59
C LEU A 341 -26.05 8.89 -1.82
N LYS A 342 -24.97 9.41 -2.40
CA LYS A 342 -24.86 10.82 -2.80
C LYS A 342 -25.76 11.14 -3.98
N ALA A 343 -25.79 10.29 -5.00
CA ALA A 343 -26.71 10.41 -6.13
C ALA A 343 -28.19 10.36 -5.70
N ALA A 344 -28.50 9.61 -4.64
CA ALA A 344 -29.83 9.55 -4.01
C ALA A 344 -30.15 10.76 -3.10
N GLY A 345 -29.23 11.70 -2.93
CA GLY A 345 -29.42 12.87 -2.05
C GLY A 345 -29.33 12.57 -0.54
N LEU A 346 -28.92 11.35 -0.15
CA LEU A 346 -28.84 10.92 1.24
C LEU A 346 -27.46 11.16 1.87
N TYR A 347 -26.42 11.35 1.06
CA TYR A 347 -25.05 11.56 1.51
C TYR A 347 -24.49 12.89 0.98
N SER A 348 -24.03 13.76 1.89
CA SER A 348 -23.58 15.13 1.56
C SER A 348 -22.06 15.30 1.57
N SER A 349 -21.31 14.33 2.12
CA SER A 349 -19.84 14.39 2.22
C SER A 349 -19.15 13.87 0.95
N THR A 350 -17.82 13.84 0.96
CA THR A 350 -17.01 13.27 -0.13
C THR A 350 -17.10 11.75 -0.12
N ALA A 351 -17.30 11.13 -1.29
CA ALA A 351 -17.24 9.68 -1.42
C ALA A 351 -15.77 9.24 -1.47
N ASP A 352 -15.18 9.05 -0.29
CA ASP A 352 -13.76 8.80 -0.09
C ASP A 352 -13.45 7.35 0.32
N GLY A 353 -14.47 6.51 0.51
CA GLY A 353 -14.31 5.13 0.96
C GLY A 353 -13.95 5.00 2.44
N THR A 354 -14.11 6.07 3.22
CA THR A 354 -13.88 6.10 4.66
C THR A 354 -15.21 6.19 5.41
N PRO A 355 -15.48 5.30 6.38
CA PRO A 355 -16.71 5.36 7.15
C PRO A 355 -16.67 6.52 8.16
N GLY A 356 -17.83 7.09 8.43
CA GLY A 356 -18.00 8.21 9.35
C GLY A 356 -19.47 8.45 9.67
N PRO A 357 -19.79 9.44 10.53
CA PRO A 357 -21.17 9.71 10.94
C PRO A 357 -22.12 9.99 9.77
N GLY A 358 -21.62 10.69 8.73
CA GLY A 358 -22.38 10.93 7.51
C GLY A 358 -22.72 9.65 6.75
N THR A 359 -21.78 8.72 6.69
CA THR A 359 -21.95 7.41 6.03
C THR A 359 -22.98 6.59 6.78
N GLN A 360 -22.88 6.54 8.12
CA GLN A 360 -23.82 5.83 8.99
C GLN A 360 -25.27 6.32 8.80
N ARG A 361 -25.45 7.64 8.83
CA ARG A 361 -26.76 8.27 8.63
C ARG A 361 -27.33 7.97 7.24
N ALA A 362 -26.50 8.03 6.21
CA ALA A 362 -26.92 7.79 4.83
C ALA A 362 -27.33 6.33 4.61
N VAL A 363 -26.59 5.36 5.16
CA VAL A 363 -26.93 3.93 5.07
C VAL A 363 -28.25 3.64 5.79
N LEU A 364 -28.45 4.16 7.00
CA LEU A 364 -29.71 4.01 7.74
C LEU A 364 -30.90 4.64 6.99
N ALA A 365 -30.71 5.83 6.43
CA ALA A 365 -31.75 6.51 5.65
C ALA A 365 -32.10 5.73 4.38
N TRP A 366 -31.12 5.13 3.71
CA TRP A 366 -31.35 4.29 2.54
C TRP A 366 -32.13 3.03 2.88
N GLN A 367 -31.72 2.33 3.94
CA GLN A 367 -32.43 1.15 4.44
C GLN A 367 -33.88 1.47 4.80
N GLN A 368 -34.11 2.60 5.47
CA GLN A 368 -35.45 3.07 5.81
C GLN A 368 -36.28 3.37 4.56
N ALA A 369 -35.71 4.05 3.57
CA ALA A 369 -36.41 4.41 2.33
C ALA A 369 -36.79 3.19 1.47
N HIS A 370 -36.03 2.10 1.58
CA HIS A 370 -36.22 0.87 0.80
C HIS A 370 -36.89 -0.27 1.58
N ASN A 371 -37.44 0.02 2.77
CA ASN A 371 -38.07 -0.96 3.65
C ASN A 371 -37.14 -2.15 4.01
N LEU A 372 -35.85 -1.89 4.13
CA LEU A 372 -34.85 -2.87 4.58
C LEU A 372 -34.71 -2.83 6.10
N SER A 373 -34.10 -3.87 6.67
CA SER A 373 -33.72 -3.87 8.08
C SER A 373 -32.74 -2.74 8.38
N LEU A 374 -33.02 -1.94 9.41
CA LEU A 374 -32.18 -0.80 9.83
C LEU A 374 -30.92 -1.28 10.56
N THR A 375 -30.06 -2.03 9.90
CA THR A 375 -28.82 -2.54 10.50
C THR A 375 -27.73 -1.47 10.58
N GLY A 376 -27.82 -0.44 9.73
CA GLY A 376 -26.77 0.56 9.55
C GLY A 376 -25.47 0.00 8.96
N LYS A 377 -25.51 -1.23 8.43
CA LYS A 377 -24.37 -1.95 7.84
C LYS A 377 -24.59 -2.14 6.34
N LEU A 378 -23.49 -2.37 5.61
CA LEU A 378 -23.54 -2.82 4.21
C LEU A 378 -23.72 -4.34 4.17
N ASP A 379 -24.83 -4.82 4.73
CA ASP A 379 -25.26 -6.22 4.63
C ASP A 379 -25.72 -6.58 3.21
N THR A 380 -25.97 -7.87 2.95
CA THR A 380 -26.33 -8.36 1.61
C THR A 380 -27.51 -7.61 1.01
N ALA A 381 -28.60 -7.43 1.75
CA ALA A 381 -29.79 -6.75 1.26
C ALA A 381 -29.51 -5.27 0.93
N THR A 382 -28.72 -4.60 1.78
CA THR A 382 -28.34 -3.19 1.57
C THR A 382 -27.46 -3.04 0.34
N VAL A 383 -26.45 -3.90 0.20
CA VAL A 383 -25.54 -3.90 -0.95
C VAL A 383 -26.27 -4.18 -2.25
N GLU A 384 -27.17 -5.17 -2.29
CA GLU A 384 -27.93 -5.52 -3.49
C GLU A 384 -28.89 -4.41 -3.92
N SER A 385 -29.39 -3.62 -2.97
CA SER A 385 -30.29 -2.51 -3.24
C SER A 385 -29.60 -1.26 -3.78
N LEU A 386 -28.35 -1.01 -3.36
CA LEU A 386 -27.52 0.12 -3.83
C LEU A 386 -27.02 -0.18 -5.23
#